data_AF-A0A372E208-F1
#
_entry.id   AF-A0A372E208-F1
#
_cell.length_a   1.000
_cell.length_b   1.000
_cell.length_c   1.000
_cell.angle_alpha   90.00
_cell.angle_beta   90.00
_cell.angle_gamma   90.00
#
_symmetry.space_group_name_H-M   'P 1'
#
loop_
_entity.id
_entity.type
_entity.pdbx_description
1 polymer ?
#
loop_
_entity_poly.entity_id
_entity_poly.type
_entity_poly.pdbx_seq_one_letter_code
_entity_poly.pdbx_strand_id
1 'polypeptide(L)'
;MATTSFAATLLATLAATGLLAGCCSSQNCDTCYPEGVDDVRVAFRTDTLGGSGFRRAELRDAYIVRYTGRNLTGPTDTIRQGPQPGREPLSFYGGSFGFQQLPPLPNLLHTSGTTTYHFTDYSYRVVVPATKQQFTFSELETATDPGRGCCACLRNTRRRFVFNGQYTVADGSPGFTSLTR
;
A
#
# COMPACT_ATOMS: atom_id res chain seq x y z
N MET A 1 34.22 12.16 59.41
CA MET A 1 34.81 11.82 58.10
C MET A 1 33.94 10.76 57.44
N ALA A 2 33.05 11.14 56.53
CA ALA A 2 32.25 10.22 55.71
C ALA A 2 31.64 11.00 54.53
N THR A 3 32.44 11.24 53.48
CA THR A 3 32.03 12.02 52.30
C THR A 3 32.58 11.42 51.00
N THR A 4 32.40 10.12 50.79
CA THR A 4 32.88 9.44 49.57
C THR A 4 31.83 8.61 48.83
N SER A 5 30.60 8.49 49.35
CA SER A 5 29.61 7.55 48.79
C SER A 5 28.64 8.14 47.75
N PHE A 6 28.57 9.47 47.57
CA PHE A 6 27.60 10.08 46.64
C PHE A 6 28.11 10.19 45.20
N ALA A 7 29.42 10.27 44.98
CA ALA A 7 29.98 10.45 43.64
C ALA A 7 29.90 9.16 42.79
N ALA A 8 30.02 7.99 43.40
CA ALA A 8 29.98 6.71 42.71
C ALA A 8 28.57 6.38 42.16
N THR A 9 27.52 6.71 42.91
CA THR A 9 26.13 6.45 42.51
C THR A 9 25.68 7.37 41.38
N LEU A 10 26.12 8.63 41.38
CA LEU A 10 25.77 9.60 40.35
C LEU A 10 26.40 9.24 38.98
N LEU A 11 27.65 8.78 38.97
CA LEU A 11 28.34 8.31 37.76
C LEU A 11 27.68 7.05 37.16
N ALA A 12 27.22 6.13 38.00
CA ALA A 12 26.55 4.91 37.56
C ALA A 12 25.19 5.22 36.88
N THR A 13 24.44 6.20 37.39
CA THR A 13 23.19 6.67 36.76
C THR A 13 23.42 7.40 35.44
N LEU A 14 24.46 8.26 35.32
CA LEU A 14 24.75 8.94 34.06
C LEU A 14 25.24 7.99 32.96
N ALA A 15 26.05 6.98 33.31
CA ALA A 15 26.51 5.96 32.36
C ALA A 15 25.35 5.08 31.85
N ALA A 16 24.37 4.76 32.70
CA ALA A 16 23.19 3.98 32.32
C ALA A 16 22.24 4.75 31.39
N THR A 17 22.09 6.07 31.56
CA THR A 17 21.29 6.91 30.65
C THR A 17 21.94 7.11 29.28
N GLY A 18 23.28 7.11 29.19
CA GLY A 18 24.00 7.23 27.92
C GLY A 18 23.89 6.00 27.01
N LEU A 19 23.77 4.81 27.58
CA LEU A 19 23.67 3.55 26.82
C LEU A 19 22.29 3.33 26.19
N LEU A 20 21.23 3.95 26.72
CA LEU A 20 19.88 3.86 26.15
C LEU A 20 19.60 4.92 25.07
N ALA A 21 20.32 6.05 25.07
CA ALA A 21 20.20 7.08 24.04
C ALA A 21 20.91 6.73 22.71
N GLY A 22 21.80 5.72 22.72
CA GLY A 22 22.63 5.35 21.57
C GLY A 22 22.04 4.34 20.59
N CYS A 23 20.95 3.63 20.93
CA CYS A 23 20.44 2.56 20.05
C CYS A 23 19.81 3.07 18.74
N CYS A 24 19.40 4.34 18.67
CA CYS A 24 18.62 4.88 17.55
C CYS A 24 19.21 6.13 16.89
N SER A 25 20.39 6.61 17.30
CA SER A 25 20.92 7.93 16.90
C SER A 25 21.40 8.02 15.45
N SER A 26 21.51 6.91 14.73
CA SER A 26 21.94 6.86 13.32
C SER A 26 20.91 6.23 12.37
N GLN A 27 19.74 5.82 12.86
CA GLN A 27 18.71 5.22 12.01
C GLN A 27 17.86 6.31 11.35
N ASN A 28 17.93 6.40 10.02
CA ASN A 28 17.04 7.23 9.24
C ASN A 28 15.66 6.54 9.13
N CYS A 29 14.74 6.90 10.02
CA CYS A 29 13.36 6.41 10.02
C CYS A 29 12.47 7.08 8.95
N ASP A 30 12.98 8.01 8.14
CA ASP A 30 12.20 8.67 7.06
C ASP A 30 11.78 7.69 5.95
N THR A 31 12.34 6.48 5.95
CA THR A 31 11.96 5.39 5.04
C THR A 31 10.72 4.60 5.49
N CYS A 32 10.18 4.88 6.69
CA CYS A 32 8.88 4.33 7.07
C CYS A 32 7.80 4.99 6.20
N TYR A 33 7.26 4.23 5.25
CA TYR A 33 6.13 4.67 4.44
C TYR A 33 4.87 3.96 4.97
N PRO A 34 4.22 4.47 6.05
CA PRO A 34 3.07 3.80 6.66
C PRO A 34 1.86 3.75 5.72
N GLU A 35 1.78 4.69 4.78
CA GLU A 35 0.72 4.76 3.79
C GLU A 35 0.92 3.69 2.70
N GLY A 36 -0.02 2.75 2.61
CA GLY A 36 0.00 1.74 1.55
C GLY A 36 0.87 0.50 1.82
N VAL A 37 1.27 0.26 3.07
CA VAL A 37 1.90 -1.01 3.50
C VAL A 37 0.99 -2.21 3.27
N ASP A 38 -0.29 -2.02 3.13
CA ASP A 38 -1.29 -3.02 2.77
C ASP A 38 -1.82 -2.84 1.34
N ASP A 39 -1.54 -1.72 0.67
CA ASP A 39 -2.03 -1.47 -0.69
C ASP A 39 -1.54 -2.51 -1.72
N VAL A 40 -2.47 -2.90 -2.59
CA VAL A 40 -2.18 -3.69 -3.78
C VAL A 40 -2.30 -2.74 -4.96
N ARG A 41 -1.21 -2.62 -5.72
CA ARG A 41 -1.12 -1.78 -6.91
C ARG A 41 -1.03 -2.59 -8.19
N VAL A 42 -1.73 -2.12 -9.22
CA VAL A 42 -1.62 -2.65 -10.58
C VAL A 42 -0.89 -1.63 -11.42
N ALA A 43 0.32 -1.95 -11.89
CA ALA A 43 1.11 -1.09 -12.75
C ALA A 43 1.13 -1.60 -14.18
N PHE A 44 0.96 -0.70 -15.14
CA PHE A 44 1.07 -1.01 -16.55
C PHE A 44 2.42 -0.51 -17.08
N ARG A 45 3.19 -1.39 -17.70
CA ARG A 45 4.38 -1.01 -18.47
C ARG A 45 3.90 -0.24 -19.68
N THR A 46 4.39 0.98 -19.82
CA THR A 46 4.14 1.78 -21.03
C THR A 46 5.21 1.63 -22.09
N ASP A 47 6.21 0.77 -21.85
CA ASP A 47 7.27 0.49 -22.79
C ASP A 47 6.82 -0.57 -23.80
N THR A 48 6.49 -0.11 -25.01
CA THR A 48 6.04 -0.97 -26.09
C THR A 48 7.20 -1.54 -26.91
N LEU A 49 8.44 -1.12 -26.68
CA LEU A 49 9.60 -1.52 -27.50
C LEU A 49 10.02 -2.98 -27.23
N GLY A 50 9.73 -3.51 -26.03
CA GLY A 50 10.00 -4.90 -25.66
C GLY A 50 8.89 -5.90 -26.03
N GLY A 51 7.86 -5.50 -26.79
CA GLY A 51 6.76 -6.38 -27.20
C GLY A 51 5.79 -6.80 -26.07
N SER A 52 6.03 -6.35 -24.84
CA SER A 52 5.17 -6.59 -23.67
C SER A 52 4.94 -5.27 -22.93
N GLY A 53 3.73 -4.73 -23.05
CA GLY A 53 3.32 -3.47 -22.44
C GLY A 53 2.19 -2.79 -23.21
N PHE A 54 1.65 -1.73 -22.64
CA PHE A 54 0.54 -0.96 -23.17
C PHE A 54 1.03 0.35 -23.77
N ARG A 55 0.42 0.77 -24.87
CA ARG A 55 0.55 2.15 -25.34
C ARG A 55 -0.15 3.07 -24.36
N ARG A 56 0.42 4.26 -24.19
CA ARG A 56 -0.19 5.34 -23.40
C ARG A 56 -1.66 5.61 -23.80
N ALA A 57 -1.93 5.59 -25.10
CA ALA A 57 -3.28 5.77 -25.64
C ALA A 57 -4.24 4.62 -25.30
N GLU A 58 -3.75 3.40 -25.09
CA GLU A 58 -4.58 2.24 -24.74
C GLU A 58 -5.08 2.31 -23.29
N LEU A 59 -4.29 2.93 -22.41
CA LEU A 59 -4.63 3.09 -21.00
C LEU A 59 -5.51 4.32 -20.71
N ARG A 60 -5.70 5.22 -21.68
CA ARG A 60 -6.41 6.50 -21.49
C ARG A 60 -7.83 6.34 -20.95
N ASP A 61 -8.51 5.29 -21.41
CA ASP A 61 -9.89 5.02 -21.04
C ASP A 61 -9.97 3.78 -20.12
N ALA A 62 -8.85 3.37 -19.51
CA ALA A 62 -8.84 2.28 -18.53
C ALA A 62 -9.62 2.68 -17.27
N TYR A 63 -10.32 1.72 -16.68
CA TYR A 63 -11.14 1.95 -15.49
C TYR A 63 -11.16 0.73 -14.57
N ILE A 64 -11.53 0.95 -13.32
CA ILE A 64 -11.71 -0.10 -12.32
C ILE A 64 -13.19 -0.22 -12.03
N VAL A 65 -13.70 -1.45 -12.02
CA VAL A 65 -15.01 -1.79 -11.47
C VAL A 65 -14.79 -2.49 -10.14
N ARG A 66 -15.45 -2.03 -9.09
CA ARG A 66 -15.45 -2.66 -7.77
C ARG A 66 -16.76 -3.43 -7.57
N TYR A 67 -16.67 -4.57 -6.89
CA TYR A 67 -17.74 -5.54 -6.69
C TYR A 67 -17.83 -5.92 -5.22
N THR A 68 -19.05 -6.08 -4.71
CA THR A 68 -19.31 -6.55 -3.33
C THR A 68 -19.16 -8.05 -3.16
N GLY A 69 -19.31 -8.83 -4.23
CA GLY A 69 -19.10 -10.28 -4.21
C GLY A 69 -17.67 -10.68 -4.56
N ARG A 70 -17.15 -11.71 -3.87
CA ARG A 70 -15.83 -12.33 -4.15
C ARG A 70 -15.68 -12.86 -5.59
N ASN A 71 -16.80 -13.16 -6.25
CA ASN A 71 -16.85 -13.70 -7.62
C ASN A 71 -17.19 -12.64 -8.67
N LEU A 72 -16.89 -11.36 -8.41
CA LEU A 72 -17.20 -10.24 -9.31
C LEU A 72 -18.70 -10.12 -9.61
N THR A 73 -19.53 -10.43 -8.60
CA THR A 73 -20.98 -10.26 -8.65
C THR A 73 -21.38 -8.96 -7.95
N GLY A 74 -22.45 -8.32 -8.42
CA GLY A 74 -22.95 -7.07 -7.83
C GLY A 74 -21.95 -5.91 -7.98
N PRO A 75 -21.76 -5.38 -9.21
CA PRO A 75 -20.92 -4.19 -9.41
C PRO A 75 -21.48 -3.04 -8.59
N THR A 76 -20.64 -2.43 -7.75
CA THR A 76 -21.05 -1.31 -6.89
C THR A 76 -20.78 0.03 -7.53
N ASP A 77 -19.61 0.16 -8.17
CA ASP A 77 -19.12 1.41 -8.68
C ASP A 77 -18.04 1.18 -9.73
N THR A 78 -17.86 2.19 -10.58
CA THR A 78 -16.84 2.21 -11.61
C THR A 78 -16.02 3.48 -11.43
N ILE A 79 -14.74 3.31 -11.13
CA ILE A 79 -13.77 4.39 -11.05
C ILE A 79 -13.14 4.55 -12.41
N ARG A 80 -13.45 5.68 -13.06
CA ARG A 80 -12.80 6.13 -14.29
C ARG A 80 -11.80 7.22 -13.94
N GLN A 81 -10.78 7.37 -14.77
CA GLN A 81 -10.00 8.60 -14.71
C GLN A 81 -10.92 9.79 -15.00
N GLY A 82 -11.00 10.74 -14.08
CA GLY A 82 -11.52 12.06 -14.39
C GLY A 82 -10.43 12.86 -15.11
N PRO A 83 -10.75 13.66 -16.14
CA PRO A 83 -9.83 14.67 -16.63
C PRO A 83 -9.54 15.65 -15.48
N GLN A 84 -8.33 15.63 -14.92
CA GLN A 84 -7.93 16.65 -13.94
C GLN A 84 -7.46 17.90 -14.71
N PRO A 85 -8.11 19.07 -14.54
CA PRO A 85 -7.66 20.30 -15.19
C PRO A 85 -6.22 20.62 -14.77
N GLY A 86 -5.35 20.88 -15.74
CA GLY A 86 -3.95 21.25 -15.48
C GLY A 86 -3.01 20.08 -15.13
N ARG A 87 -3.50 18.84 -15.15
CA ARG A 87 -2.66 17.63 -15.14
C ARG A 87 -2.87 16.93 -16.48
N GLU A 88 -1.81 16.44 -17.11
CA GLU A 88 -2.00 15.54 -18.24
C GLU A 88 -2.93 14.40 -17.80
N PRO A 89 -3.73 13.80 -18.71
CA PRO A 89 -4.62 12.66 -18.41
C PRO A 89 -3.92 11.44 -17.77
N LEU A 90 -2.64 11.55 -17.43
CA LEU A 90 -1.80 10.54 -16.81
C LEU A 90 -0.98 11.20 -15.71
N SER A 91 -1.58 11.34 -14.53
CA SER A 91 -0.82 11.21 -13.30
C SER A 91 -1.39 10.07 -12.48
N PHE A 92 -1.47 8.88 -13.11
CA PHE A 92 -1.07 7.68 -12.38
C PHE A 92 0.39 7.93 -12.01
N TYR A 93 0.75 8.09 -10.73
CA TYR A 93 2.17 8.13 -10.38
C TYR A 93 2.80 6.80 -10.87
N GLY A 94 3.51 6.85 -12.00
CA GLY A 94 4.16 5.71 -12.65
C GLY A 94 3.26 4.68 -13.36
N GLY A 95 2.01 5.00 -13.74
CA GLY A 95 1.14 4.03 -14.46
C GLY A 95 0.53 2.96 -13.57
N SER A 96 0.36 3.24 -12.27
CA SER A 96 -0.18 2.31 -11.28
C SER A 96 -1.53 2.72 -10.66
N PHE A 97 -2.32 1.73 -10.24
CA PHE A 97 -3.60 1.87 -9.54
C PHE A 97 -3.50 1.23 -8.16
N GLY A 98 -3.71 1.98 -7.06
CA GLY A 98 -3.86 1.42 -5.72
C GLY A 98 -5.32 1.25 -5.32
N PHE A 99 -5.69 0.09 -4.78
CA PHE A 99 -7.08 -0.16 -4.36
C PHE A 99 -7.48 0.62 -3.11
N GLN A 100 -6.52 1.01 -2.27
CA GLN A 100 -6.79 1.85 -1.10
C GLN A 100 -7.16 3.28 -1.44
N GLN A 101 -6.74 3.78 -2.60
CA GLN A 101 -7.01 5.16 -3.03
C GLN A 101 -8.43 5.31 -3.58
N LEU A 102 -9.19 4.21 -3.68
CA LEU A 102 -10.56 4.25 -4.16
C LEU A 102 -11.46 4.86 -3.09
N PRO A 103 -12.32 5.83 -3.45
CA PRO A 103 -13.16 6.51 -2.48
C PRO A 103 -14.06 5.49 -1.75
N PRO A 104 -14.32 5.70 -0.45
CA PRO A 104 -15.29 4.88 0.27
C PRO A 104 -16.65 5.00 -0.42
N LEU A 105 -17.42 3.91 -0.45
CA LEU A 105 -18.77 3.95 -0.99
C LEU A 105 -19.61 4.92 -0.13
N PRO A 106 -20.39 5.83 -0.73
CA PRO A 106 -21.07 6.92 -0.02
C PRO A 106 -22.08 6.47 1.05
N ASN A 107 -22.44 5.18 1.07
CA ASN A 107 -23.38 4.60 2.03
C ASN A 107 -22.73 3.71 3.10
N LEU A 108 -21.41 3.66 3.19
CA LEU A 108 -20.71 2.99 4.27
C LEU A 108 -20.20 4.04 5.25
N LEU A 109 -21.00 4.27 6.30
CA LEU A 109 -20.62 5.11 7.44
C LEU A 109 -19.29 4.63 7.99
N HIS A 110 -18.23 5.40 7.74
CA HIS A 110 -16.96 5.24 8.43
C HIS A 110 -17.18 5.64 9.90
N THR A 111 -17.16 4.66 10.80
CA THR A 111 -17.00 4.95 12.23
C THR A 111 -15.61 5.52 12.43
N SER A 112 -15.56 6.83 12.65
CA SER A 112 -14.39 7.63 12.96
C SER A 112 -13.63 7.03 14.14
N GLY A 113 -12.47 6.43 13.87
CA GLY A 113 -11.58 5.86 14.89
C GLY A 113 -10.51 4.93 14.32
N THR A 114 -10.83 4.26 13.20
CA THR A 114 -9.90 3.40 12.45
C THR A 114 -10.00 3.75 10.98
N THR A 115 -8.98 4.41 10.43
CA THR A 115 -8.82 4.70 8.99
C THR A 115 -8.42 3.44 8.21
N THR A 116 -9.06 2.31 8.49
CA THR A 116 -8.79 1.06 7.79
C THR A 116 -9.71 1.02 6.57
N TYR A 117 -9.19 1.44 5.42
CA TYR A 117 -9.88 1.28 4.16
C TYR A 117 -10.15 -0.22 3.93
N HIS A 118 -11.42 -0.61 3.89
CA HIS A 118 -11.87 -2.00 3.70
C HIS A 118 -11.74 -2.48 2.25
N PHE A 119 -10.66 -2.15 1.55
CA PHE A 119 -10.48 -2.56 0.14
C PHE A 119 -10.42 -4.09 0.00
N THR A 120 -10.01 -4.81 1.05
CA THR A 120 -10.02 -6.28 1.12
C THR A 120 -11.42 -6.89 1.10
N ASP A 121 -12.47 -6.11 1.40
CA ASP A 121 -13.84 -6.61 1.44
C ASP A 121 -14.46 -6.72 0.04
N TYR A 122 -13.76 -6.22 -0.97
CA TYR A 122 -14.25 -6.16 -2.34
C TYR A 122 -13.44 -7.03 -3.30
N SER A 123 -13.98 -7.20 -4.49
CA SER A 123 -13.24 -7.66 -5.66
C SER A 123 -13.21 -6.58 -6.73
N TYR A 124 -12.19 -6.60 -7.57
CA TYR A 124 -11.91 -5.56 -8.53
C TYR A 124 -11.71 -6.15 -9.92
N ARG A 125 -12.17 -5.41 -10.93
CA ARG A 125 -11.85 -5.66 -12.33
C ARG A 125 -11.27 -4.40 -12.94
N VAL A 126 -10.01 -4.46 -13.35
CA VAL A 126 -9.41 -3.44 -14.20
C VAL A 126 -9.75 -3.77 -15.64
N VAL A 127 -10.32 -2.82 -16.37
CA VAL A 127 -10.70 -2.97 -17.78
C VAL A 127 -9.86 -2.00 -18.60
N VAL A 128 -9.24 -2.50 -19.67
CA VAL A 128 -8.53 -1.71 -20.66
C VAL A 128 -9.29 -1.84 -21.99
N PRO A 129 -10.25 -0.93 -22.28
CA PRO A 129 -11.17 -1.11 -23.40
C PRO A 129 -10.48 -1.18 -24.76
N ALA A 130 -9.45 -0.35 -24.97
CA ALA A 130 -8.74 -0.25 -26.23
C ALA A 130 -8.11 -1.58 -26.68
N THR A 131 -7.65 -2.40 -25.73
CA THR A 131 -7.05 -3.71 -25.99
C THR A 131 -8.00 -4.88 -25.71
N LYS A 132 -9.24 -4.59 -25.26
CA LYS A 132 -10.23 -5.57 -24.77
C LYS A 132 -9.71 -6.45 -23.63
N GLN A 133 -8.65 -6.05 -22.95
CA GLN A 133 -8.08 -6.80 -21.84
C GLN A 133 -8.78 -6.48 -20.52
N GLN A 134 -8.84 -7.47 -19.65
CA GLN A 134 -9.43 -7.37 -18.32
C GLN A 134 -8.55 -8.09 -17.31
N PHE A 135 -8.41 -7.50 -16.14
CA PHE A 135 -7.65 -8.05 -15.03
C PHE A 135 -8.53 -8.09 -13.81
N THR A 136 -8.58 -9.23 -13.14
CA THR A 136 -9.46 -9.48 -12.00
C THR A 136 -8.65 -9.74 -10.76
N PHE A 137 -9.13 -9.17 -9.66
CA PHE A 137 -8.53 -9.25 -8.34
C PHE A 137 -9.64 -9.62 -7.37
N SER A 138 -9.50 -10.74 -6.68
CA SER A 138 -10.45 -11.19 -5.67
C SER A 138 -9.72 -11.78 -4.48
N GLU A 139 -10.45 -12.03 -3.39
CA GLU A 139 -9.92 -12.66 -2.18
C GLU A 139 -8.67 -11.93 -1.66
N LEU A 140 -8.71 -10.60 -1.65
CA LEU A 140 -7.62 -9.79 -1.15
C LEU A 140 -7.53 -9.96 0.37
N GLU A 141 -6.36 -10.38 0.84
CA GLU A 141 -6.05 -10.49 2.25
C GLU A 141 -4.81 -9.67 2.55
N THR A 142 -4.88 -8.87 3.61
CA THR A 142 -3.71 -8.17 4.14
C THR A 142 -3.58 -8.34 5.64
N ALA A 143 -2.34 -8.37 6.10
CA ALA A 143 -2.02 -8.25 7.51
C ALA A 143 -0.76 -7.40 7.65
N THR A 144 -0.75 -6.55 8.67
CA THR A 144 0.38 -5.71 9.02
C THR A 144 0.86 -5.99 10.43
N ASP A 145 2.15 -5.80 10.67
CA ASP A 145 2.77 -5.79 11.99
C ASP A 145 3.29 -4.36 12.24
N PRO A 146 3.05 -3.74 13.41
CA PRO A 146 3.60 -2.43 13.77
C PRO A 146 5.13 -2.33 13.68
N GLY A 147 5.85 -3.43 13.47
CA GLY A 147 7.31 -3.44 13.40
C GLY A 147 7.93 -3.32 14.80
N ARG A 148 9.26 -3.52 14.88
CA ARG A 148 10.01 -3.53 16.14
C ARG A 148 11.32 -2.78 15.99
N GLY A 149 11.87 -2.30 17.11
CA GLY A 149 13.13 -1.57 17.15
C GLY A 149 12.96 -0.06 17.06
N CYS A 150 14.04 0.64 16.73
CA CYS A 150 14.12 2.11 16.73
C CYS A 150 13.15 2.79 15.77
N CYS A 151 12.95 2.20 14.59
CA CYS A 151 11.92 2.62 13.65
C CYS A 151 10.85 1.52 13.63
N ALA A 152 9.82 1.65 14.46
CA ALA A 152 8.65 0.78 14.46
C ALA A 152 7.77 1.06 13.23
N CYS A 153 8.32 0.79 12.03
CA CYS A 153 7.58 0.94 10.79
C CYS A 153 6.57 -0.20 10.66
N LEU A 154 5.35 0.13 10.24
CA LEU A 154 4.39 -0.86 9.77
C LEU A 154 5.01 -1.72 8.65
N ARG A 155 4.86 -3.03 8.75
CA ARG A 155 5.30 -3.99 7.74
C ARG A 155 4.16 -4.86 7.30
N ASN A 156 4.12 -5.15 6.01
CA ASN A 156 3.21 -6.16 5.50
C ASN A 156 3.73 -7.54 5.93
N THR A 157 2.95 -8.27 6.71
CA THR A 157 3.25 -9.67 7.07
C THR A 157 2.45 -10.65 6.23
N ARG A 158 1.36 -10.18 5.62
CA ARG A 158 0.54 -10.97 4.71
C ARG A 158 -0.03 -10.08 3.62
N ARG A 159 0.09 -10.52 2.37
CA ARG A 159 -0.60 -9.95 1.22
C ARG A 159 -0.84 -11.05 0.20
N ARG A 160 -2.10 -11.46 0.09
CA ARG A 160 -2.53 -12.54 -0.80
C ARG A 160 -3.74 -12.08 -1.58
N PHE A 161 -3.87 -12.58 -2.79
CA PHE A 161 -5.03 -12.30 -3.64
C PHE A 161 -5.09 -13.32 -4.77
N VAL A 162 -6.27 -13.46 -5.38
CA VAL A 162 -6.47 -14.19 -6.62
C VAL A 162 -6.44 -13.20 -7.78
N PHE A 163 -5.44 -13.34 -8.65
CA PHE A 163 -5.26 -12.54 -9.86
C PHE A 163 -5.62 -13.37 -11.10
N ASN A 164 -6.65 -12.98 -11.85
CA ASN A 164 -7.10 -13.73 -13.02
C ASN A 164 -7.33 -15.23 -12.75
N GLY A 165 -7.89 -15.54 -11.57
CA GLY A 165 -8.12 -16.91 -11.11
C GLY A 165 -6.89 -17.62 -10.54
N GLN A 166 -5.72 -16.97 -10.53
CA GLN A 166 -4.48 -17.52 -9.98
C GLN A 166 -4.16 -16.92 -8.62
N TYR A 167 -4.02 -17.77 -7.61
CA TYR A 167 -3.62 -17.36 -6.28
C TYR A 167 -2.18 -16.81 -6.30
N THR A 168 -1.99 -15.63 -5.72
CA THR A 168 -0.74 -14.89 -5.67
C THR A 168 -0.40 -14.57 -4.22
N VAL A 169 0.84 -14.87 -3.83
CA VAL A 169 1.39 -14.55 -2.51
C VAL A 169 2.46 -13.47 -2.69
N ALA A 170 2.29 -12.36 -1.98
CA ALA A 170 3.21 -11.21 -2.00
C ALA A 170 3.54 -10.75 -0.56
N ASP A 171 3.70 -11.71 0.35
CA ASP A 171 4.00 -11.50 1.77
C ASP A 171 5.39 -10.85 1.97
N GLY A 172 5.56 -10.04 3.03
CA GLY A 172 6.87 -9.70 3.59
C GLY A 172 7.65 -8.53 2.98
N SER A 173 7.05 -7.71 2.12
CA SER A 173 7.73 -6.53 1.53
C SER A 173 7.43 -5.22 2.28
N PRO A 174 8.43 -4.35 2.53
CA PRO A 174 8.16 -2.96 2.90
C PRO A 174 7.55 -2.22 1.69
N GLY A 175 6.26 -1.90 1.77
CA GLY A 175 5.56 -1.11 0.75
C GLY A 175 4.46 -1.88 -0.01
N PHE A 176 3.95 -1.26 -1.07
CA PHE A 176 2.86 -1.79 -1.90
C PHE A 176 3.32 -2.91 -2.84
N THR A 177 2.43 -3.83 -3.19
CA THR A 177 2.72 -4.82 -4.25
C THR A 177 2.36 -4.21 -5.57
N SER A 178 3.31 -4.12 -6.50
CA SER A 178 3.05 -3.70 -7.88
C SER A 178 3.01 -4.92 -8.79
N LEU A 179 1.84 -5.23 -9.36
CA LEU A 179 1.76 -6.16 -10.48
C LEU A 179 2.01 -5.41 -11.78
N THR A 180 3.12 -5.70 -12.43
CA THR A 180 3.53 -5.06 -13.67
C THR A 180 2.97 -5.83 -14.89
N ARG A 181 2.28 -5.12 -15.80
CA ARG A 181 1.65 -5.70 -17.01
C ARG A 181 1.98 -4.93 -18.27
#